data_AF-A0A7X9JFM4-F1
#
_entry.id   AF-A0A7X9JFM4-F1
#
_cell.length_a   1.000
_cell.length_b   1.000
_cell.length_c   1.000
_cell.angle_alpha   90.00
_cell.angle_beta   90.00
_cell.angle_gamma   90.00
#
_symmetry.space_group_name_H-M   'P 1'
#
loop_
_entity.id
_entity.type
_entity.pdbx_description
1 polymer ?
#
loop_
_entity_poly.entity_id
_entity_poly.type
_entity_poly.pdbx_seq_one_letter_code
_entity_poly.pdbx_strand_id
1 'polypeptide(L)'
;PDEAIALCKAIGHYKRNFLKKIDLVVQVRSEVAENDALIEAMHFAGVSMLAIGYESPINEELRAMRKGVTVEKLIARSRKLSNVFYLHGMFIFGYPLNDDAQGPSSFTVKQRAKIYKDFFKKSGIDTIQVLNAVPLPGSDLRTRLEREGRLLPLKIVGWDKYDGLFLCYDPRPDSMDAFELQGMPGLLMKKKYLGGFIKRNLNYGNWLNWTYIATIGFPIQFVEFYIRRFIRNLAERQRAGKRPDGAWSPRTIFAVPLISAWKDIKRIWRNLFVRTYAGAIVNRWLKIYRKSRYGDKLRKFFLDSKMTPKSGHRLNT
;
A
#
# COMPACT_ATOMS: atom_id res chain seq x y z
N PRO A 1 -10.21 -18.28 -12.03
CA PRO A 1 -8.76 -17.99 -12.20
C PRO A 1 -8.23 -18.45 -13.56
N ASP A 2 -8.81 -19.53 -14.12
CA ASP A 2 -8.32 -20.17 -15.35
C ASP A 2 -8.33 -19.26 -16.58
N GLU A 3 -9.36 -18.43 -16.74
CA GLU A 3 -9.41 -17.42 -17.82
C GLU A 3 -8.25 -16.43 -17.72
N ALA A 4 -7.94 -15.95 -16.51
CA ALA A 4 -6.82 -15.04 -16.29
C ALA A 4 -5.47 -15.71 -16.59
N ILE A 5 -5.33 -17.01 -16.25
CA ILE A 5 -4.16 -17.82 -16.59
C ILE A 5 -4.04 -17.96 -18.12
N ALA A 6 -5.14 -18.29 -18.81
CA ALA A 6 -5.18 -18.43 -20.25
C ALA A 6 -4.78 -17.13 -20.97
N LEU A 7 -5.35 -16.00 -20.53
CA LEU A 7 -5.00 -14.67 -21.05
C LEU A 7 -3.52 -14.35 -20.81
N CYS A 8 -3.00 -14.58 -19.60
CA CYS A 8 -1.60 -14.34 -19.28
C CYS A 8 -0.66 -15.20 -20.15
N LYS A 9 -1.02 -16.48 -20.38
CA LYS A 9 -0.27 -17.36 -21.28
C LYS A 9 -0.30 -16.84 -22.71
N ALA A 10 -1.46 -16.43 -23.23
CA ALA A 10 -1.58 -15.87 -24.58
C ALA A 10 -0.69 -14.63 -24.76
N ILE A 11 -0.70 -13.71 -23.79
CA ILE A 11 0.18 -12.53 -23.79
C ILE A 11 1.66 -12.93 -23.76
N GLY A 12 2.03 -13.89 -22.91
CA GLY A 12 3.40 -14.39 -22.82
C GLY A 12 3.88 -15.05 -24.12
N HIS A 13 3.02 -15.83 -24.79
CA HIS A 13 3.31 -16.40 -26.11
C HIS A 13 3.47 -15.32 -27.16
N TYR A 14 2.57 -14.34 -27.23
CA TYR A 14 2.69 -13.21 -28.15
C TYR A 14 4.01 -12.47 -27.95
N LYS A 15 4.38 -12.18 -26.70
CA LYS A 15 5.64 -11.52 -26.35
C LYS A 15 6.86 -12.27 -26.88
N ARG A 16 6.87 -13.61 -26.72
CA ARG A 16 7.97 -14.45 -27.20
C ARG A 16 7.98 -14.59 -28.72
N ASN A 17 6.84 -14.87 -29.34
CA ASN A 17 6.72 -15.10 -30.78
C ASN A 17 7.08 -13.85 -31.59
N PHE A 18 6.72 -12.67 -31.10
CA PHE A 18 6.95 -11.40 -31.79
C PHE A 18 8.10 -10.58 -31.19
N LEU A 19 8.87 -11.15 -30.25
CA LEU A 19 10.01 -10.51 -29.57
C LEU A 19 9.68 -9.12 -28.99
N LYS A 20 8.45 -8.91 -28.53
CA LYS A 20 7.99 -7.63 -27.99
C LYS A 20 8.40 -7.45 -26.54
N LYS A 21 8.60 -6.21 -26.12
CA LYS A 21 8.75 -5.84 -24.70
C LYS A 21 7.39 -5.36 -24.20
N ILE A 22 6.77 -6.15 -23.33
CA ILE A 22 5.52 -5.80 -22.65
C ILE A 22 5.81 -5.79 -21.14
N ASP A 23 5.44 -4.70 -20.49
CA ASP A 23 5.49 -4.50 -19.04
C ASP A 23 4.09 -4.16 -18.54
N LEU A 24 3.52 -5.01 -17.69
CA LEU A 24 2.15 -4.88 -17.22
C LEU A 24 2.10 -4.57 -15.72
N VAL A 25 1.15 -3.69 -15.38
CA VAL A 25 0.69 -3.46 -14.01
C VAL A 25 -0.74 -3.96 -13.93
N VAL A 26 -1.03 -4.80 -12.95
CA VAL A 26 -2.36 -5.38 -12.77
C VAL A 26 -2.86 -5.14 -11.35
N GLN A 27 -4.16 -4.89 -11.21
CA GLN A 27 -4.81 -4.78 -9.91
C GLN A 27 -5.40 -6.14 -9.52
N VAL A 28 -5.06 -6.61 -8.32
CA VAL A 28 -5.45 -7.94 -7.83
C VAL A 28 -5.81 -7.91 -6.36
N ARG A 29 -6.50 -8.95 -5.90
CA ARG A 29 -6.63 -9.22 -4.46
C ARG A 29 -5.43 -10.03 -3.96
N SER A 30 -5.18 -9.98 -2.64
CA SER A 30 -4.03 -10.66 -2.03
C SER A 30 -4.06 -12.19 -2.18
N GLU A 31 -5.25 -12.77 -2.35
CA GLU A 31 -5.52 -14.20 -2.57
C GLU A 31 -4.74 -14.79 -3.76
N VAL A 32 -4.32 -13.98 -4.73
CA VAL A 32 -3.44 -14.43 -5.83
C VAL A 32 -2.19 -15.16 -5.31
N ALA A 33 -1.72 -14.83 -4.10
CA ALA A 33 -0.61 -15.52 -3.45
C ALA A 33 -0.85 -17.03 -3.22
N GLU A 34 -2.09 -17.49 -3.25
CA GLU A 34 -2.48 -18.88 -3.01
C GLU A 34 -2.50 -19.73 -4.29
N ASN A 35 -2.32 -19.11 -5.47
CA ASN A 35 -2.32 -19.82 -6.75
C ASN A 35 -0.99 -19.63 -7.50
N ASP A 36 -0.13 -20.64 -7.40
CA ASP A 36 1.21 -20.60 -8.02
C ASP A 36 1.14 -20.59 -9.55
N ALA A 37 0.19 -21.32 -10.16
CA ALA A 37 0.01 -21.32 -11.61
C ALA A 37 -0.36 -19.92 -12.16
N LEU A 38 -1.16 -19.16 -11.42
CA LEU A 38 -1.51 -17.77 -11.75
C LEU A 38 -0.30 -16.84 -11.59
N ILE A 39 0.49 -16.99 -10.51
CA ILE A 39 1.74 -16.24 -10.30
C ILE A 39 2.70 -16.48 -11.47
N GLU A 40 2.89 -17.73 -11.87
CA GLU A 40 3.76 -18.11 -12.98
C GLU A 40 3.26 -17.54 -14.32
N ALA A 41 1.96 -17.67 -14.59
CA ALA A 41 1.35 -17.14 -15.81
C ALA A 41 1.50 -15.62 -15.90
N MET A 42 1.23 -14.89 -14.80
CA MET A 42 1.42 -13.44 -14.72
C MET A 42 2.88 -13.04 -14.94
N HIS A 43 3.83 -13.76 -14.33
CA HIS A 43 5.24 -13.50 -14.55
C HIS A 43 5.64 -13.73 -16.02
N PHE A 44 5.13 -14.81 -16.63
CA PHE A 44 5.34 -15.14 -18.03
C PHE A 44 4.77 -14.08 -18.98
N ALA A 45 3.59 -13.53 -18.67
CA ALA A 45 2.95 -12.45 -19.42
C ALA A 45 3.74 -11.12 -19.39
N GLY A 46 4.71 -10.97 -18.48
CA GLY A 46 5.46 -9.73 -18.29
C GLY A 46 4.83 -8.77 -17.28
N VAL A 47 3.99 -9.28 -16.37
CA VAL A 47 3.55 -8.49 -15.21
C VAL A 47 4.75 -8.20 -14.32
N SER A 48 5.03 -6.92 -14.10
CA SER A 48 6.09 -6.48 -13.19
C SER A 48 5.56 -5.98 -11.85
N MET A 49 4.34 -5.42 -11.82
CA MET A 49 3.77 -4.82 -10.61
C MET A 49 2.33 -5.27 -10.35
N LEU A 50 2.05 -5.56 -9.08
CA LEU A 50 0.71 -5.82 -8.55
C LEU A 50 0.24 -4.63 -7.73
N ALA A 51 -0.89 -4.05 -8.11
CA ALA A 51 -1.66 -3.14 -7.26
C ALA A 51 -2.61 -3.96 -6.39
N ILE A 52 -2.35 -4.03 -5.09
CA ILE A 52 -3.09 -4.85 -4.14
C ILE A 52 -3.88 -3.95 -3.20
N GLY A 53 -5.19 -4.16 -3.16
CA GLY A 53 -6.08 -3.59 -2.16
C GLY A 53 -5.89 -4.29 -0.82
N TYR A 54 -5.04 -3.73 0.04
CA TYR A 54 -4.90 -4.20 1.42
C TYR A 54 -5.99 -3.62 2.31
N GLU A 55 -6.45 -2.41 1.98
CA GLU A 55 -7.44 -1.62 2.71
C GLU A 55 -6.96 -1.18 4.08
N SER A 56 -6.68 -2.11 4.98
CA SER A 56 -6.23 -1.82 6.34
C SER A 56 -5.23 -2.86 6.87
N PRO A 57 -4.23 -2.43 7.66
CA PRO A 57 -3.39 -3.29 8.47
C PRO A 57 -3.93 -3.50 9.90
N ILE A 58 -5.23 -3.30 10.14
CA ILE A 58 -5.91 -3.45 11.42
C ILE A 58 -7.05 -4.47 11.26
N ASN A 59 -7.05 -5.54 12.06
CA ASN A 59 -8.01 -6.63 11.92
C ASN A 59 -9.46 -6.16 12.14
N GLU A 60 -9.68 -5.23 13.06
CA GLU A 60 -10.98 -4.62 13.37
C GLU A 60 -11.56 -3.89 12.16
N GLU A 61 -10.73 -3.08 11.47
CA GLU A 61 -11.14 -2.38 10.25
C GLU A 61 -11.41 -3.38 9.11
N LEU A 62 -10.60 -4.43 8.96
CA LEU A 62 -10.84 -5.48 7.95
C LEU A 62 -12.15 -6.24 8.18
N ARG A 63 -12.52 -6.48 9.46
CA ARG A 63 -13.82 -7.05 9.83
C ARG A 63 -14.97 -6.09 9.49
N ALA A 64 -14.84 -4.81 9.84
CA ALA A 64 -15.83 -3.79 9.50
C ALA A 64 -16.04 -3.64 7.99
N MET A 65 -14.99 -3.88 7.19
CA MET A 65 -15.04 -3.90 5.72
C MET A 65 -15.49 -5.25 5.12
N ARG A 66 -15.80 -6.26 5.95
CA ARG A 66 -16.18 -7.62 5.53
C ARG A 66 -15.16 -8.28 4.59
N LYS A 67 -13.86 -8.01 4.78
CA LYS A 67 -12.79 -8.49 3.88
C LYS A 67 -12.39 -9.95 4.12
N GLY A 68 -12.80 -10.57 5.24
CA GLY A 68 -12.60 -12.00 5.52
C GLY A 68 -11.14 -12.44 5.58
N VAL A 69 -10.22 -11.53 5.93
CA VAL A 69 -8.76 -11.76 5.93
C VAL A 69 -8.13 -11.14 7.16
N THR A 70 -7.07 -11.76 7.67
CA THR A 70 -6.28 -11.23 8.79
C THR A 70 -5.02 -10.50 8.31
N VAL A 71 -4.52 -9.59 9.13
CA VAL A 71 -3.28 -8.84 8.88
C VAL A 71 -2.08 -9.78 8.70
N GLU A 72 -2.01 -10.85 9.48
CA GLU A 72 -0.95 -11.86 9.40
C GLU A 72 -0.97 -12.53 8.02
N LYS A 73 -2.16 -12.89 7.52
CA LYS A 73 -2.33 -13.49 6.20
C LYS A 73 -1.95 -12.50 5.09
N LEU A 74 -2.33 -11.23 5.22
CA LEU A 74 -1.92 -10.18 4.28
C LEU A 74 -0.39 -10.03 4.22
N ILE A 75 0.30 -10.04 5.36
CA ILE A 75 1.77 -9.97 5.42
C ILE A 75 2.39 -11.19 4.74
N ALA A 76 1.93 -12.40 5.05
CA ALA A 76 2.45 -13.63 4.47
C ALA A 76 2.28 -13.66 2.94
N ARG A 77 1.07 -13.36 2.46
CA ARG A 77 0.74 -13.26 1.03
C ARG A 77 1.59 -12.20 0.32
N SER A 78 1.70 -11.01 0.91
CA SER A 78 2.55 -9.92 0.40
C SER A 78 4.01 -10.35 0.30
N ARG A 79 4.56 -11.03 1.30
CA ARG A 79 5.94 -11.51 1.27
C ARG A 79 6.18 -12.52 0.15
N LYS A 80 5.27 -13.47 -0.04
CA LYS A 80 5.34 -14.43 -1.15
C LYS A 80 5.34 -13.70 -2.50
N LEU A 81 4.36 -12.82 -2.74
CA LEU A 81 4.24 -12.07 -3.99
C LEU A 81 5.43 -11.13 -4.22
N SER A 82 5.99 -10.55 -3.16
CA SER A 82 7.15 -9.67 -3.25
C SER A 82 8.40 -10.38 -3.78
N ASN A 83 8.48 -11.70 -3.74
CA ASN A 83 9.62 -12.42 -4.32
C ASN A 83 9.61 -12.40 -5.85
N VAL A 84 8.46 -12.15 -6.47
CA VAL A 84 8.26 -12.22 -7.94
C VAL A 84 7.94 -10.86 -8.52
N PHE A 85 7.08 -10.08 -7.85
CA PHE A 85 6.55 -8.82 -8.34
C PHE A 85 6.91 -7.64 -7.46
N TYR A 86 6.85 -6.47 -8.07
CA TYR A 86 6.74 -5.22 -7.35
C TYR A 86 5.33 -5.05 -6.79
N LEU A 87 5.22 -4.51 -5.58
CA LEU A 87 3.93 -4.36 -4.92
C LEU A 87 3.61 -2.89 -4.71
N HIS A 88 2.47 -2.48 -5.25
CA HIS A 88 1.79 -1.25 -4.89
C HIS A 88 0.66 -1.58 -3.93
N GLY A 89 0.71 -1.04 -2.71
CA GLY A 89 -0.31 -1.26 -1.70
C GLY A 89 -1.31 -0.11 -1.63
N MET A 90 -2.60 -0.41 -1.79
CA MET A 90 -3.69 0.55 -1.65
C MET A 90 -4.35 0.37 -0.29
N PHE A 91 -4.50 1.48 0.43
CA PHE A 91 -5.02 1.51 1.80
C PHE A 91 -6.04 2.64 1.98
N ILE A 92 -7.01 2.37 2.85
CA ILE A 92 -7.94 3.34 3.41
C ILE A 92 -7.51 3.56 4.86
N PHE A 93 -7.32 4.80 5.29
CA PHE A 93 -6.92 5.15 6.64
C PHE A 93 -8.11 5.73 7.40
N GLY A 94 -8.32 5.21 8.61
CA GLY A 94 -9.34 5.72 9.54
C GLY A 94 -10.75 5.20 9.26
N TYR A 95 -10.91 4.02 8.66
CA TYR A 95 -12.24 3.49 8.35
C TYR A 95 -13.10 3.41 9.62
N PRO A 96 -14.32 3.98 9.61
CA PRO A 96 -15.16 4.03 10.81
C PRO A 96 -15.63 2.63 11.17
N LEU A 97 -15.43 2.25 12.43
CA LEU A 97 -15.83 0.93 12.94
C LEU A 97 -17.36 0.85 13.03
N ASN A 98 -17.90 -0.36 12.98
CA ASN A 98 -19.30 -0.68 13.25
C ASN A 98 -19.40 -1.47 14.56
N ASP A 99 -20.61 -1.55 15.13
CA ASP A 99 -20.86 -2.27 16.38
C ASP A 99 -20.48 -3.77 16.31
N ASP A 100 -20.49 -4.35 15.10
CA ASP A 100 -20.07 -5.74 14.86
C ASP A 100 -18.55 -5.96 14.99
N ALA A 101 -17.75 -4.87 14.98
CA ALA A 101 -16.31 -4.95 15.19
C ALA A 101 -16.03 -5.18 16.69
N GLN A 102 -16.15 -6.42 17.14
CA GLN A 102 -15.79 -6.80 18.51
C GLN A 102 -14.34 -6.38 18.82
N GLY A 103 -14.16 -5.49 19.80
CA GLY A 103 -12.86 -5.08 20.34
C GLY A 103 -12.82 -3.69 21.01
N PRO A 104 -12.30 -3.55 22.25
CA PRO A 104 -12.19 -2.28 22.96
C PRO A 104 -10.88 -1.54 22.61
N SER A 105 -10.67 -1.18 21.35
CA SER A 105 -9.49 -0.37 20.99
C SER A 105 -9.81 0.67 19.95
N SER A 106 -10.40 1.76 20.43
CA SER A 106 -10.36 3.05 19.75
C SER A 106 -8.90 3.51 19.64
N PHE A 107 -8.19 3.04 18.62
CA PHE A 107 -6.83 3.50 18.36
C PHE A 107 -6.87 4.98 17.98
N THR A 108 -6.07 5.77 18.68
CA THR A 108 -5.78 7.15 18.27
C THR A 108 -5.18 7.17 16.86
N VAL A 109 -5.31 8.30 16.17
CA VAL A 109 -4.75 8.50 14.82
C VAL A 109 -3.24 8.18 14.78
N LYS A 110 -2.50 8.53 15.84
CA LYS A 110 -1.05 8.26 15.97
C LYS A 110 -0.75 6.77 16.14
N GLN A 111 -1.55 6.03 16.91
CA GLN A 111 -1.41 4.59 17.06
C GLN A 111 -1.70 3.87 15.75
N ARG A 112 -2.78 4.22 15.05
CA ARG A 112 -3.08 3.69 13.70
C ARG A 112 -1.92 3.94 12.75
N ALA A 113 -1.41 5.18 12.71
CA ALA A 113 -0.26 5.51 11.89
C ALA A 113 0.98 4.64 12.22
N LYS A 114 1.21 4.29 13.50
CA LYS A 114 2.27 3.35 13.91
C LYS A 114 2.06 1.97 13.31
N ILE A 115 0.85 1.40 13.43
CA ILE A 115 0.50 0.09 12.86
C ILE A 115 0.72 0.07 11.35
N TYR A 116 0.27 1.10 10.62
CA TYR A 116 0.50 1.22 9.17
C TYR A 116 1.99 1.20 8.81
N LYS A 117 2.81 2.01 9.51
CA LYS A 117 4.26 2.03 9.28
C LYS A 117 4.89 0.67 9.52
N ASP A 118 4.46 -0.06 10.54
CA ASP A 118 5.01 -1.37 10.88
C ASP A 118 4.58 -2.42 9.85
N PHE A 119 3.34 -2.38 9.39
CA PHE A 119 2.86 -3.20 8.28
C PHE A 119 3.67 -2.95 7.00
N PHE A 120 3.90 -1.70 6.62
CA PHE A 120 4.67 -1.36 5.41
C PHE A 120 6.11 -1.89 5.45
N LYS A 121 6.71 -2.01 6.64
CA LYS A 121 8.04 -2.62 6.83
C LYS A 121 7.97 -4.14 6.74
N LYS A 122 6.94 -4.74 7.35
CA LYS A 122 6.78 -6.20 7.44
C LYS A 122 6.27 -6.86 6.16
N SER A 123 5.56 -6.15 5.29
CA SER A 123 4.90 -6.71 4.10
C SER A 123 5.79 -6.78 2.85
N GLY A 124 6.87 -6.00 2.76
CA GLY A 124 7.69 -5.95 1.54
C GLY A 124 7.10 -5.10 0.41
N ILE A 125 6.13 -4.24 0.71
CA ILE A 125 5.49 -3.35 -0.26
C ILE A 125 6.47 -2.25 -0.73
N ASP A 126 6.50 -2.00 -2.05
CA ASP A 126 7.39 -1.00 -2.65
C ASP A 126 6.81 0.41 -2.58
N THR A 127 5.58 0.57 -3.04
CA THR A 127 4.87 1.84 -3.15
C THR A 127 3.52 1.74 -2.47
N ILE A 128 3.01 2.86 -1.96
CA ILE A 128 1.72 2.91 -1.25
C ILE A 128 0.85 4.04 -1.76
N GLN A 129 -0.44 3.81 -1.78
CA GLN A 129 -1.48 4.82 -1.82
C GLN A 129 -2.28 4.70 -0.54
N VAL A 130 -2.42 5.80 0.21
CA VAL A 130 -3.21 5.85 1.43
C VAL A 130 -4.24 6.95 1.25
N LEU A 131 -5.51 6.60 1.34
CA LEU A 131 -6.66 7.50 1.18
C LEU A 131 -7.48 7.55 2.46
N ASN A 132 -8.28 8.60 2.65
CA ASN A 132 -9.34 8.62 3.66
C ASN A 132 -10.50 7.71 3.22
N ALA A 133 -11.28 7.23 4.19
CA ALA A 133 -12.55 6.55 3.88
C ALA A 133 -13.54 7.56 3.27
N VAL A 134 -14.17 7.17 2.16
CA VAL A 134 -15.14 8.01 1.45
C VAL A 134 -16.48 7.30 1.41
N PRO A 135 -17.53 7.86 2.01
CA PRO A 135 -18.89 7.37 1.87
C PRO A 135 -19.44 7.74 0.49
N LEU A 136 -19.11 6.96 -0.53
CA LEU A 136 -19.61 7.18 -1.89
C LEU A 136 -21.12 6.90 -1.96
N PRO A 137 -21.87 7.63 -2.81
CA PRO A 137 -23.28 7.34 -3.06
C PRO A 137 -23.50 5.85 -3.41
N GLY A 138 -24.52 5.25 -2.80
CA GLY A 138 -24.86 3.83 -3.00
C GLY A 138 -24.00 2.82 -2.23
N SER A 139 -22.97 3.26 -1.48
CA SER A 139 -22.17 2.35 -0.65
C SER A 139 -22.82 2.07 0.71
N ASP A 140 -22.62 0.86 1.25
CA ASP A 140 -23.02 0.50 2.62
C ASP A 140 -22.47 1.49 3.66
N LEU A 141 -21.25 1.97 3.45
CA LEU A 141 -20.62 2.97 4.31
C LEU A 141 -21.41 4.28 4.33
N ARG A 142 -21.89 4.74 3.18
CA ARG A 142 -22.71 5.97 3.08
C ARG A 142 -24.03 5.80 3.81
N THR A 143 -24.77 4.75 3.50
CA THR A 143 -26.07 4.44 4.13
C THR A 143 -25.94 4.36 5.65
N ARG A 144 -24.89 3.70 6.14
CA ARG A 144 -24.60 3.58 7.57
C ARG A 144 -24.33 4.94 8.21
N LEU A 145 -23.39 5.71 7.67
CA LEU A 145 -23.01 7.01 8.23
C LEU A 145 -24.15 8.03 8.12
N GLU A 146 -25.05 7.91 7.15
CA GLU A 146 -26.26 8.72 7.03
C GLU A 146 -27.22 8.47 8.18
N ARG A 147 -27.53 7.20 8.44
CA ARG A 147 -28.37 6.77 9.57
C ARG A 147 -27.77 7.18 10.92
N GLU A 148 -26.44 7.15 11.04
CA GLU A 148 -25.71 7.61 12.23
C GLU A 148 -25.64 9.14 12.34
N GLY A 149 -26.09 9.89 11.33
CA GLY A 149 -26.02 11.35 11.30
C GLY A 149 -24.59 11.89 11.23
N ARG A 150 -23.66 11.12 10.66
CA ARG A 150 -22.22 11.39 10.59
C ARG A 150 -21.76 11.94 9.26
N LEU A 151 -22.64 12.14 8.28
CA LEU A 151 -22.24 12.71 7.01
C LEU A 151 -21.99 14.22 7.13
N LEU A 152 -20.86 14.69 6.61
CA LEU A 152 -20.60 16.12 6.58
C LEU A 152 -21.52 16.79 5.54
N PRO A 153 -22.09 17.97 5.85
CA PRO A 153 -22.97 18.68 4.92
C PRO A 153 -22.28 18.99 3.59
N LEU A 154 -22.98 18.82 2.46
CA LEU A 154 -22.43 19.10 1.12
C LEU A 154 -21.99 20.55 0.92
N LYS A 155 -22.59 21.50 1.65
CA LYS A 155 -22.16 22.91 1.67
C LYS A 155 -20.72 23.10 2.20
N ILE A 156 -20.23 22.16 3.00
CA ILE A 156 -18.88 22.14 3.57
C ILE A 156 -17.98 21.22 2.75
N VAL A 157 -18.50 20.04 2.39
CA VAL A 157 -17.78 18.99 1.67
C VAL A 157 -18.53 18.67 0.38
N GLY A 158 -18.25 19.43 -0.66
CA GLY A 158 -18.82 19.21 -1.99
C GLY A 158 -18.38 17.89 -2.60
N TRP A 159 -19.10 17.43 -3.63
CA TRP A 159 -18.79 16.18 -4.35
C TRP A 159 -17.38 16.17 -4.96
N ASP A 160 -16.81 17.33 -5.26
CA ASP A 160 -15.42 17.51 -5.71
C ASP A 160 -14.38 17.06 -4.66
N LYS A 161 -14.81 16.75 -3.43
CA LYS A 161 -13.97 16.26 -2.33
C LYS A 161 -14.08 14.75 -2.11
N TYR A 162 -14.97 14.06 -2.79
CA TYR A 162 -15.20 12.60 -2.64
C TYR A 162 -14.21 11.78 -3.48
N ASP A 163 -12.91 12.12 -3.40
CA ASP A 163 -11.83 11.55 -4.21
C ASP A 163 -10.83 10.70 -3.39
N GLY A 164 -11.09 10.51 -2.10
CA GLY A 164 -10.21 9.80 -1.17
C GLY A 164 -9.17 10.69 -0.50
N LEU A 165 -9.03 11.95 -0.92
CA LEU A 165 -8.05 12.88 -0.35
C LEU A 165 -8.64 13.69 0.81
N PHE A 166 -9.97 13.81 0.87
CA PHE A 166 -10.67 14.57 1.90
C PHE A 166 -11.53 13.67 2.80
N LEU A 167 -11.57 14.01 4.07
CA LEU A 167 -12.43 13.43 5.08
C LEU A 167 -13.85 13.96 4.85
N CYS A 168 -14.77 13.05 4.55
CA CYS A 168 -16.14 13.39 4.16
C CYS A 168 -17.20 12.99 5.20
N TYR A 169 -16.77 12.56 6.39
CA TYR A 169 -17.65 12.14 7.48
C TYR A 169 -17.11 12.59 8.84
N ASP A 170 -17.98 12.59 9.84
CA ASP A 170 -17.67 12.82 11.24
C ASP A 170 -17.05 11.55 11.87
N PRO A 171 -15.78 11.60 12.29
CA PRO A 171 -15.10 10.44 12.86
C PRO A 171 -15.54 10.11 14.28
N ARG A 172 -16.38 10.91 14.95
CA ARG A 172 -16.97 10.54 16.25
C ARG A 172 -17.94 9.36 16.08
N PRO A 173 -18.03 8.42 17.04
CA PRO A 173 -17.45 8.43 18.39
C PRO A 173 -16.05 7.79 18.49
N ASP A 174 -15.38 7.48 17.38
CA ASP A 174 -14.13 6.70 17.33
C ASP A 174 -12.91 7.41 17.97
N SER A 175 -13.12 8.45 18.79
CA SER A 175 -12.13 9.30 19.49
C SER A 175 -10.97 9.76 18.61
N MET A 176 -11.21 9.89 17.31
CA MET A 176 -10.24 10.39 16.34
C MET A 176 -10.46 11.88 16.10
N ASP A 177 -9.41 12.67 16.29
CA ASP A 177 -9.43 14.07 15.89
C ASP A 177 -9.54 14.17 14.36
N ALA A 178 -10.58 14.85 13.89
CA ALA A 178 -10.91 14.92 12.46
C ALA A 178 -9.80 15.61 11.64
N PHE A 179 -9.09 16.56 12.25
CA PHE A 179 -7.98 17.25 11.60
C PHE A 179 -6.74 16.36 11.48
N GLU A 180 -6.36 15.67 12.56
CA GLU A 180 -5.29 14.67 12.51
C GLU A 180 -5.62 13.57 11.49
N LEU A 181 -6.86 13.07 11.48
CA LEU A 181 -7.32 12.02 10.57
C LEU A 181 -7.18 12.44 9.11
N GLN A 182 -7.71 13.61 8.75
CA GLN A 182 -7.62 14.20 7.42
C GLN A 182 -6.16 14.30 6.91
N GLY A 183 -5.23 14.71 7.77
CA GLY A 183 -3.83 14.95 7.39
C GLY A 183 -2.94 13.69 7.36
N MET A 184 -3.32 12.64 8.06
CA MET A 184 -2.47 11.47 8.29
C MET A 184 -2.14 10.66 7.03
N PRO A 185 -3.07 10.41 6.07
CA PRO A 185 -2.74 9.69 4.82
C PRO A 185 -1.57 10.35 4.06
N GLY A 186 -1.64 11.68 3.91
CA GLY A 186 -0.58 12.47 3.28
C GLY A 186 0.75 12.37 4.02
N LEU A 187 0.73 12.38 5.36
CA LEU A 187 1.93 12.22 6.18
C LEU A 187 2.54 10.81 6.07
N LEU A 188 1.72 9.76 6.03
CA LEU A 188 2.16 8.38 5.84
C LEU A 188 2.84 8.19 4.49
N MET A 189 2.21 8.67 3.41
CA MET A 189 2.80 8.64 2.06
C MET A 189 4.11 9.45 2.03
N LYS A 190 4.09 10.69 2.55
CA LYS A 190 5.30 11.53 2.65
C LYS A 190 6.42 10.79 3.35
N LYS A 191 6.15 10.11 4.48
CA LYS A 191 7.17 9.38 5.23
C LYS A 191 7.67 8.14 4.49
N LYS A 192 6.81 7.41 3.76
CA LYS A 192 7.22 6.25 2.95
C LYS A 192 8.10 6.66 1.78
N TYR A 193 7.77 7.76 1.11
CA TYR A 193 8.48 8.21 -0.09
C TYR A 193 9.71 9.08 0.21
N LEU A 194 9.61 10.03 1.13
CA LEU A 194 10.70 10.97 1.44
C LEU A 194 11.56 10.57 2.64
N GLY A 195 11.14 9.60 3.45
CA GLY A 195 11.81 9.24 4.70
C GLY A 195 11.60 10.28 5.81
N GLY A 196 12.40 10.17 6.89
CA GLY A 196 12.41 11.15 7.99
C GLY A 196 13.15 12.44 7.61
N PHE A 197 13.09 13.46 8.48
CA PHE A 197 13.72 14.78 8.25
C PHE A 197 15.21 14.68 7.91
N ILE A 198 15.95 13.81 8.61
CA ILE A 198 17.38 13.53 8.38
C ILE A 198 17.65 12.96 6.98
N LYS A 199 16.78 12.05 6.50
CA LYS A 199 16.88 11.45 5.17
C LYS A 199 16.51 12.43 4.04
N ARG A 200 15.70 13.45 4.37
CA ARG A 200 15.28 14.49 3.43
C ARG A 200 16.39 15.49 3.11
N ASN A 201 17.24 15.82 4.07
CA ASN A 201 18.43 16.66 3.83
C ASN A 201 19.49 15.92 3.01
N LEU A 202 19.65 14.60 3.21
CA LEU A 202 20.49 13.73 2.38
C LEU A 202 19.95 13.53 0.94
N ASN A 203 18.63 13.62 0.75
CA ASN A 203 17.96 13.60 -0.55
C ASN A 203 18.00 14.96 -1.29
N TYR A 204 18.34 16.08 -0.64
CA TYR A 204 18.54 17.36 -1.34
C TYR A 204 19.97 17.48 -1.91
N GLY A 205 20.94 16.72 -1.37
CA GLY A 205 22.29 16.55 -1.94
C GLY A 205 22.35 15.57 -3.12
N ASN A 206 21.37 15.63 -4.02
CA ASN A 206 20.92 14.52 -4.87
C ASN A 206 21.76 14.19 -6.12
N TRP A 207 23.04 14.57 -6.17
CA TRP A 207 23.97 14.11 -7.21
C TRP A 207 25.15 13.32 -6.63
N LEU A 208 25.80 13.82 -5.57
CA LEU A 208 26.91 13.16 -4.88
C LEU A 208 26.52 11.85 -4.16
N ASN A 209 25.30 11.78 -3.63
CA ASN A 209 24.79 10.55 -3.01
C ASN A 209 24.43 9.49 -4.06
N TRP A 210 24.00 9.93 -5.26
CA TRP A 210 23.73 9.05 -6.39
C TRP A 210 25.02 8.41 -6.91
N THR A 211 26.09 9.20 -7.10
CA THR A 211 27.38 8.67 -7.53
C THR A 211 27.97 7.72 -6.49
N TYR A 212 27.95 8.05 -5.20
CA TYR A 212 28.45 7.18 -4.13
C TYR A 212 27.66 5.86 -3.97
N ILE A 213 26.32 5.91 -3.99
CA ILE A 213 25.48 4.70 -3.97
C ILE A 213 25.69 3.88 -5.24
N ALA A 214 25.87 4.53 -6.39
CA ALA A 214 26.10 3.88 -7.67
C ALA A 214 27.46 3.20 -7.80
N THR A 215 28.53 3.77 -7.23
CA THR A 215 29.89 3.28 -7.41
C THR A 215 30.36 2.36 -6.30
N ILE A 216 30.02 2.62 -5.03
CA ILE A 216 30.51 1.84 -3.87
C ILE A 216 29.37 1.06 -3.21
N GLY A 217 28.18 1.66 -3.10
CA GLY A 217 27.02 0.97 -2.52
C GLY A 217 26.52 -0.21 -3.36
N PHE A 218 26.57 -0.08 -4.68
CA PHE A 218 26.09 -1.10 -5.62
C PHE A 218 26.91 -2.39 -5.58
N PRO A 219 28.25 -2.41 -5.67
CA PRO A 219 29.01 -3.65 -5.58
C PRO A 219 28.79 -4.38 -4.24
N ILE A 220 28.78 -3.65 -3.13
CA ILE A 220 28.57 -4.22 -1.78
C ILE A 220 27.17 -4.82 -1.66
N GLN A 221 26.13 -4.07 -2.05
CA GLN A 221 24.75 -4.57 -2.03
C GLN A 221 24.58 -5.75 -2.99
N PHE A 222 25.21 -5.71 -4.17
CA PHE A 222 25.14 -6.80 -5.16
C PHE A 222 25.73 -8.08 -4.60
N VAL A 223 26.91 -8.00 -4.01
CA VAL A 223 27.58 -9.12 -3.36
C VAL A 223 26.75 -9.66 -2.20
N GLU A 224 26.21 -8.79 -1.33
CA GLU A 224 25.36 -9.20 -0.20
C GLU A 224 24.08 -9.91 -0.67
N PHE A 225 23.35 -9.36 -1.65
CA PHE A 225 22.14 -9.97 -2.20
C PHE A 225 22.43 -11.28 -2.91
N TYR A 226 23.50 -11.32 -3.70
CA TYR A 226 23.93 -12.52 -4.39
C TYR A 226 24.26 -13.64 -3.40
N ILE A 227 25.08 -13.38 -2.38
CA ILE A 227 25.43 -14.36 -1.34
C ILE A 227 24.18 -14.84 -0.61
N ARG A 228 23.28 -13.94 -0.19
CA ARG A 228 22.04 -14.33 0.50
C ARG A 228 21.12 -15.19 -0.36
N ARG A 229 20.96 -14.85 -1.65
CA ARG A 229 20.14 -15.62 -2.60
C ARG A 229 20.79 -16.96 -2.93
N PHE A 230 22.11 -16.99 -3.05
CA PHE A 230 22.90 -18.20 -3.29
C PHE A 230 22.77 -19.19 -2.12
N ILE A 231 23.00 -18.73 -0.88
CA ILE A 231 22.84 -19.55 0.33
C ILE A 231 21.39 -20.05 0.46
N ARG A 232 20.40 -19.18 0.24
CA ARG A 232 18.99 -19.58 0.32
C ARG A 232 18.64 -20.62 -0.74
N ASN A 233 19.10 -20.45 -1.98
CA ASN A 233 18.86 -21.41 -3.05
C ASN A 233 19.47 -22.78 -2.75
N LEU A 234 20.69 -22.80 -2.22
CA LEU A 234 21.35 -24.02 -1.75
C LEU A 234 20.57 -24.68 -0.61
N ALA A 235 20.15 -23.90 0.41
CA ALA A 235 19.39 -24.41 1.55
C ALA A 235 18.01 -24.96 1.15
N GLU A 236 17.29 -24.28 0.25
CA GLU A 236 16.00 -24.73 -0.29
C GLU A 236 16.16 -26.03 -1.09
N ARG A 237 17.21 -26.16 -1.90
CA ARG A 237 17.51 -27.38 -2.66
C ARG A 237 17.97 -28.54 -1.78
N GLN A 238 18.74 -28.27 -0.74
CA GLN A 238 19.15 -29.29 0.24
C GLN A 238 17.95 -29.82 1.02
N ARG A 239 16.98 -28.96 1.36
CA ARG A 239 15.72 -29.36 2.02
C ARG A 239 14.73 -30.04 1.10
N ALA A 240 14.72 -29.74 -0.20
CA ALA A 240 13.78 -30.31 -1.16
C ALA A 240 14.02 -31.79 -1.48
N GLY A 241 15.16 -32.36 -1.05
CA GLY A 241 15.58 -33.72 -1.38
C GLY A 241 15.83 -33.89 -2.89
N LYS A 242 16.48 -34.98 -3.29
CA LYS A 242 16.75 -35.31 -4.71
C LYS A 242 15.43 -35.58 -5.46
N ARG A 243 14.65 -34.55 -5.78
CA ARG A 243 13.57 -34.65 -6.76
C ARG A 243 14.19 -34.80 -8.17
N PRO A 244 13.70 -35.71 -9.04
CA PRO A 244 14.30 -36.01 -10.34
C PRO A 244 14.41 -34.79 -11.28
N ASP A 245 13.54 -33.81 -11.07
CA ASP A 245 13.35 -32.56 -11.79
C ASP A 245 14.29 -31.41 -11.30
N GLY A 246 15.12 -31.67 -10.28
CA GLY A 246 16.00 -30.70 -9.63
C GLY A 246 17.48 -30.79 -9.99
N ALA A 247 17.84 -31.04 -11.26
CA ALA A 247 19.25 -31.20 -11.66
C ALA A 247 20.14 -30.01 -11.22
N TRP A 248 21.25 -30.33 -10.54
CA TRP A 248 22.27 -29.38 -10.11
C TRP A 248 23.05 -28.89 -11.33
N SER A 249 22.55 -27.86 -12.01
CA SER A 249 23.25 -27.22 -13.13
C SER A 249 23.95 -25.93 -12.70
N PRO A 250 25.06 -25.53 -13.35
CA PRO A 250 25.69 -24.23 -13.10
C PRO A 250 24.72 -23.05 -13.25
N ARG A 251 23.74 -23.14 -14.17
CA ARG A 251 22.68 -22.14 -14.32
C ARG A 251 21.78 -22.05 -13.09
N THR A 252 21.34 -23.18 -12.55
CA THR A 252 20.47 -23.20 -11.38
C THR A 252 21.18 -22.79 -10.10
N ILE A 253 22.48 -23.08 -10.00
CA ILE A 253 23.29 -22.81 -8.80
C ILE A 253 23.79 -21.35 -8.79
N PHE A 254 24.23 -20.83 -9.93
CA PHE A 254 24.87 -19.50 -9.99
C PHE A 254 24.02 -18.46 -10.74
N ALA A 255 23.48 -18.80 -11.92
CA ALA A 255 22.77 -17.81 -12.73
C ALA A 255 21.40 -17.40 -12.14
N VAL A 256 20.65 -18.33 -11.53
CA VAL A 256 19.35 -18.01 -10.89
C VAL A 256 19.53 -17.06 -9.70
N PRO A 257 20.45 -17.30 -8.75
CA PRO A 257 20.78 -16.32 -7.71
C PRO A 257 21.29 -14.99 -8.27
N LEU A 258 22.10 -15.01 -9.33
CA LEU A 258 22.61 -13.79 -9.99
C LEU A 258 21.49 -12.94 -10.58
N ILE A 259 20.59 -13.55 -11.36
CA ILE A 259 19.41 -12.86 -11.94
C ILE A 259 18.51 -12.32 -10.82
N SER A 260 18.36 -13.07 -9.73
CA SER A 260 17.56 -12.64 -8.57
C SER A 260 18.20 -11.46 -7.85
N ALA A 261 19.51 -11.49 -7.62
CA ALA A 261 20.27 -10.38 -7.04
C ALA A 261 20.21 -9.13 -7.92
N TRP A 262 20.32 -9.29 -9.24
CA TRP A 262 20.14 -8.20 -10.20
C TRP A 262 18.72 -7.61 -10.15
N LYS A 263 17.68 -8.45 -10.05
CA LYS A 263 16.29 -8.00 -9.86
C LYS A 263 16.12 -7.23 -8.54
N ASP A 264 16.71 -7.73 -7.45
CA ASP A 264 16.68 -7.09 -6.13
C ASP A 264 17.38 -5.72 -6.16
N ILE A 265 18.46 -5.57 -6.91
CA ILE A 265 19.12 -4.29 -7.13
C ILE A 265 18.30 -3.36 -8.00
N LYS A 266 17.81 -3.82 -9.14
CA LYS A 266 16.92 -3.03 -9.99
C LYS A 266 15.71 -2.52 -9.19
N ARG A 267 15.20 -3.32 -8.25
CA ARG A 267 14.17 -2.93 -7.30
C ARG A 267 14.59 -1.78 -6.39
N ILE A 268 15.77 -1.85 -5.77
CA ILE A 268 16.31 -0.79 -4.90
C ILE A 268 16.45 0.52 -5.68
N TRP A 269 17.06 0.45 -6.85
CA TRP A 269 17.31 1.61 -7.69
C TRP A 269 16.04 2.26 -8.20
N ARG A 270 15.10 1.45 -8.70
CA ARG A 270 13.78 1.95 -9.08
C ARG A 270 13.06 2.56 -7.87
N ASN A 271 13.09 1.90 -6.71
CA ASN A 271 12.44 2.44 -5.52
C ASN A 271 13.09 3.75 -5.06
N LEU A 272 14.41 3.90 -5.20
CA LEU A 272 15.11 5.16 -4.94
C LEU A 272 14.67 6.24 -5.93
N PHE A 273 14.63 5.92 -7.22
CA PHE A 273 14.13 6.81 -8.27
C PHE A 273 12.68 7.25 -7.99
N VAL A 274 11.78 6.30 -7.76
CA VAL A 274 10.38 6.58 -7.42
C VAL A 274 10.29 7.45 -6.17
N ARG A 275 11.09 7.20 -5.12
CA ARG A 275 11.11 8.04 -3.92
C ARG A 275 11.53 9.49 -4.21
N THR A 276 12.53 9.68 -5.06
CA THR A 276 13.02 11.00 -5.46
C THR A 276 11.95 11.81 -6.20
N TYR A 277 11.33 11.22 -7.23
CA TYR A 277 10.34 11.91 -8.06
C TYR A 277 8.95 11.98 -7.40
N ALA A 278 8.50 10.92 -6.72
CA ALA A 278 7.28 10.94 -5.94
C ALA A 278 7.35 11.98 -4.82
N GLY A 279 8.54 12.27 -4.30
CA GLY A 279 8.77 13.37 -3.37
C GLY A 279 8.31 14.73 -3.89
N ALA A 280 8.67 15.05 -5.13
CA ALA A 280 8.26 16.30 -5.78
C ALA A 280 6.73 16.33 -6.02
N ILE A 281 6.15 15.22 -6.47
CA ILE A 281 4.70 15.08 -6.70
C ILE A 281 3.93 15.25 -5.38
N VAL A 282 4.34 14.55 -4.31
CA VAL A 282 3.73 14.65 -2.97
C VAL A 282 3.86 16.08 -2.43
N ASN A 283 4.99 16.75 -2.61
CA ASN A 283 5.15 18.14 -2.18
C ASN A 283 4.23 19.09 -2.96
N ARG A 284 4.06 18.90 -4.28
CA ARG A 284 3.14 19.68 -5.11
C ARG A 284 1.69 19.46 -4.70
N TRP A 285 1.32 18.20 -4.45
CA TRP A 285 0.01 17.82 -3.93
C TRP A 285 -0.26 18.44 -2.56
N LEU A 286 0.68 18.35 -1.60
CA LEU A 286 0.58 19.01 -0.29
C LEU A 286 0.47 20.54 -0.40
N LYS A 287 1.01 21.15 -1.45
CA LYS A 287 0.88 22.59 -1.72
C LYS A 287 -0.53 22.93 -2.19
N ILE A 288 -1.09 22.16 -3.12
CA ILE A 288 -2.49 22.30 -3.60
C ILE A 288 -3.46 22.09 -2.44
N TYR A 289 -3.22 21.06 -1.63
CA TYR A 289 -4.02 20.75 -0.45
C TYR A 289 -4.03 21.92 0.55
N ARG A 290 -2.87 22.48 0.91
CA ARG A 290 -2.78 23.67 1.80
C ARG A 290 -3.51 24.88 1.24
N LYS A 291 -3.48 25.09 -0.09
CA LYS A 291 -4.22 26.19 -0.74
C LYS A 291 -5.74 26.06 -0.61
N SER A 292 -6.27 24.83 -0.49
CA SER A 292 -7.72 24.60 -0.39
C SER A 292 -8.36 25.10 0.92
N ARG A 293 -7.56 25.41 1.96
CA ARG A 293 -8.00 25.76 3.32
C ARG A 293 -9.04 24.80 3.91
N TYR A 294 -9.07 23.55 3.42
CA TYR A 294 -10.08 22.57 3.82
C TYR A 294 -10.01 22.22 5.31
N GLY A 295 -8.78 22.09 5.84
CA GLY A 295 -8.56 21.85 7.27
C GLY A 295 -9.13 22.96 8.16
N ASP A 296 -9.10 24.22 7.72
CA ASP A 296 -9.64 25.35 8.47
C ASP A 296 -11.17 25.32 8.48
N LYS A 297 -11.79 25.01 7.33
CA LYS A 297 -13.25 24.81 7.23
C LYS A 297 -13.72 23.67 8.13
N LEU A 298 -13.00 22.56 8.11
CA LEU A 298 -13.28 21.39 8.95
C LEU A 298 -13.13 21.73 10.44
N ARG A 299 -12.05 22.42 10.82
CA ARG A 299 -11.81 22.86 12.20
C ARG A 299 -12.92 23.78 12.69
N LYS A 300 -13.30 24.78 11.90
CA LYS A 300 -14.40 25.69 12.24
C LYS A 300 -15.70 24.92 12.48
N PHE A 301 -16.07 24.02 11.56
CA PHE A 301 -17.27 23.20 11.71
C PHE A 301 -17.27 22.37 13.01
N PHE A 302 -16.17 21.69 13.33
CA PHE A 302 -16.11 20.87 14.54
C PHE A 302 -16.07 21.71 15.83
N LEU A 303 -15.44 22.89 15.82
CA LEU A 303 -15.48 23.83 16.95
C LEU A 303 -16.90 24.37 17.17
N ASP A 304 -17.57 24.82 16.12
CA ASP A 304 -18.94 25.33 16.17
C ASP A 304 -19.91 24.22 16.68
N SER A 305 -19.70 22.97 16.24
CA SER A 305 -20.47 21.80 16.70
C SER A 305 -20.20 21.37 18.15
N LYS A 306 -19.07 21.77 18.74
CA LYS A 306 -18.79 21.54 20.18
C LYS A 306 -19.41 22.62 21.05
N MET A 307 -19.53 23.85 20.53
CA MET A 307 -20.14 24.99 21.23
C MET A 307 -21.68 24.96 21.19
N THR A 308 -22.27 24.18 20.27
CA THR A 308 -23.70 23.91 20.21
C THR A 308 -23.97 22.48 20.69
N PRO A 309 -24.28 22.26 21.99
CA PRO A 309 -24.79 20.95 22.39
C PRO A 309 -26.08 20.72 21.60
N LYS A 310 -26.25 19.50 21.05
CA LYS A 310 -27.50 19.11 20.37
C LYS A 310 -28.67 19.41 21.32
N SER A 311 -29.38 20.51 21.09
CA SER A 311 -30.70 20.72 21.68
C SER A 311 -31.60 19.60 21.15
N GLY A 312 -32.37 19.02 22.06
CA GLY A 312 -32.88 17.65 21.93
C GLY A 312 -33.82 17.40 20.74
N HIS A 313 -33.99 16.11 20.44
CA HIS A 313 -35.28 15.62 19.97
C HIS A 313 -35.93 14.88 21.14
N ARG A 314 -36.68 15.61 21.97
CA ARG A 314 -37.86 15.01 22.59
C ARG A 314 -38.86 14.85 21.46
N LEU A 315 -39.14 13.61 21.08
CA LEU A 315 -40.34 13.28 20.33
C LEU A 315 -41.52 13.64 21.23
N ASN A 316 -42.26 14.68 20.85
CA ASN A 316 -43.62 14.85 21.32
C ASN A 316 -44.49 13.85 20.56
N THR A 317 -44.86 12.78 21.25
CA THR A 317 -46.12 12.05 21.09
C THR A 317 -46.68 11.88 22.49
#